data_AF-A0A093XKJ9-F1
#
_entry.id   AF-A0A093XKJ9-F1
#
_cell.length_a   1.000
_cell.length_b   1.000
_cell.length_c   1.000
_cell.angle_alpha   90.00
_cell.angle_beta   90.00
_cell.angle_gamma   90.00
#
_symmetry.space_group_name_H-M   'P 1'
#
loop_
_entity.id
_entity.type
_entity.pdbx_description
1 polymer ?
#
loop_
_entity_poly.entity_id
_entity_poly.type
_entity_poly.pdbx_seq_one_letter_code
_entity_poly.pdbx_strand_id
1 'polypeptide(L)'
;YPDPAAAASTASRRQTVFNVAGGEVVSSAATTSRAPRRNTAVAAVLGPDLNSEIRKSENVQKGDLDVEVLLRGAEKLGEVYVMEGARERIAQLRSRYARIQTSLHHYEQKVLKQTRELERMNRQGDWDGDSPDEEVAEEEDEGADDTVMTDELLRQEEEEIMELERKKKELEERVSGMERDLGGLLR
;
A
#
# COMPACT_ATOMS: atom_id res chain seq x y z
N TYR A 1 -21.52 33.00 -63.60
CA TYR A 1 -20.77 31.74 -63.68
C TYR A 1 -19.62 31.92 -64.65
N PRO A 2 -18.38 31.50 -64.36
CA PRO A 2 -17.82 30.82 -63.15
C PRO A 2 -16.62 31.65 -62.55
N ASP A 3 -15.87 31.34 -61.48
CA ASP A 3 -15.99 30.49 -60.28
C ASP A 3 -14.93 30.94 -59.21
N PRO A 4 -15.01 30.44 -57.95
CA PRO A 4 -14.34 30.97 -56.75
C PRO A 4 -13.01 30.28 -56.43
N ALA A 5 -12.02 31.01 -55.91
CA ALA A 5 -10.91 30.39 -55.19
C ALA A 5 -10.17 31.37 -54.27
N ALA A 6 -9.93 30.87 -53.05
CA ALA A 6 -8.91 31.30 -52.10
C ALA A 6 -9.20 32.56 -51.27
N ALA A 7 -10.14 32.40 -50.35
CA ALA A 7 -9.95 32.85 -48.97
C ALA A 7 -8.57 32.35 -48.49
N ALA A 8 -7.56 33.22 -48.54
CA ALA A 8 -6.23 32.93 -48.03
C ALA A 8 -6.29 32.96 -46.50
N SER A 9 -6.47 31.77 -45.94
CA SER A 9 -6.25 31.46 -44.54
C SER A 9 -4.99 32.12 -43.99
N THR A 10 -5.10 32.79 -42.86
CA THR A 10 -3.99 33.16 -41.98
C THR A 10 -3.35 31.90 -41.39
N ALA A 11 -2.65 31.15 -42.24
CA ALA A 11 -1.85 30.01 -41.82
C ALA A 11 -0.57 30.55 -41.17
N SER A 12 -0.49 30.42 -39.84
CA SER A 12 0.73 30.66 -39.08
C SER A 12 1.82 29.70 -39.58
N ARG A 13 2.65 30.19 -40.50
CA ARG A 13 3.77 29.47 -41.08
C ARG A 13 4.86 29.40 -40.01
N ARG A 14 5.04 28.22 -39.41
CA ARG A 14 6.20 27.92 -38.55
C ARG A 14 7.48 28.16 -39.35
N GLN A 15 8.18 29.25 -39.06
CA GLN A 15 9.46 29.58 -39.65
C GLN A 15 10.56 28.91 -38.83
N THR A 16 11.27 27.95 -39.42
CA THR A 16 12.51 27.40 -38.85
C THR A 16 13.69 28.18 -39.39
N VAL A 17 14.39 28.91 -38.52
CA VAL A 17 15.66 29.55 -38.87
C VAL A 17 16.80 28.57 -38.58
N PHE A 18 17.64 28.33 -39.59
CA PHE A 18 18.86 27.56 -39.45
C PHE A 18 20.01 28.54 -39.21
N ASN A 19 20.74 28.39 -38.11
CA ASN A 19 21.95 29.16 -37.87
C ASN A 19 23.12 28.45 -38.55
N VAL A 20 23.86 29.16 -39.39
CA VAL A 20 25.06 28.67 -40.06
C VAL A 20 26.26 29.39 -39.48
N ALA A 21 27.04 28.70 -38.65
CA ALA A 21 28.34 29.16 -38.18
C ALA A 21 29.37 28.05 -38.51
N GLY A 22 30.39 28.38 -39.29
CA GLY A 22 31.54 27.48 -39.52
C GLY A 22 31.34 26.37 -40.56
N GLY A 23 30.33 26.44 -41.44
CA GLY A 23 30.17 25.48 -42.56
C GLY A 23 29.48 24.16 -42.19
N GLU A 24 29.09 23.97 -40.94
CA GLU A 24 28.23 22.88 -40.49
C GLU A 24 26.81 23.38 -40.23
N VAL A 25 25.81 22.75 -40.85
CA VAL A 25 24.39 23.09 -40.67
C VAL A 25 23.90 22.40 -39.41
N VAL A 26 24.17 23.01 -38.26
CA VAL A 26 23.65 22.54 -36.97
C VAL A 26 22.21 23.06 -36.85
N SER A 27 21.23 22.16 -36.86
CA SER A 27 19.87 22.52 -36.46
C SER A 27 19.94 22.96 -34.99
N SER A 28 19.57 24.20 -34.70
CA SER A 28 19.53 24.77 -33.35
C SER A 28 18.39 24.20 -32.50
N ALA A 29 18.14 22.89 -32.59
CA ALA A 29 17.16 22.17 -31.80
C ALA A 29 17.68 21.77 -30.41
N ALA A 30 18.90 22.18 -30.04
CA ALA A 30 19.53 21.83 -28.76
C ALA A 30 19.57 22.96 -27.72
N THR A 31 18.87 24.08 -27.94
CA THR A 31 18.50 24.96 -26.81
C THR A 31 17.09 24.61 -26.42
N THR A 32 16.97 23.93 -25.29
CA THR A 32 15.74 23.61 -24.56
C THR A 32 14.71 24.74 -24.67
N SER A 33 13.87 24.70 -25.70
CA SER A 33 12.66 25.51 -25.77
C SER A 33 11.67 24.89 -24.79
N ARG A 34 11.96 25.03 -23.49
CA ARG A 34 10.99 24.82 -22.44
C ARG A 34 9.93 25.87 -22.70
N ALA A 35 8.84 25.44 -23.36
CA ALA A 35 7.68 26.27 -23.60
C ALA A 35 7.37 27.06 -22.32
N PRO A 36 7.04 28.36 -22.42
CA PRO A 36 6.74 29.18 -21.26
C PRO A 36 5.68 28.43 -20.46
N ARG A 37 6.06 27.92 -19.28
CA ARG A 37 5.16 27.13 -18.44
C ARG A 37 4.07 28.10 -18.03
N ARG A 38 2.97 28.06 -18.77
CA ARG A 38 1.75 28.80 -18.47
C ARG A 38 1.51 28.55 -16.99
N ASN A 39 1.48 29.62 -16.20
CA ASN A 39 1.17 29.58 -14.78
C ASN A 39 -0.21 28.95 -14.64
N THR A 40 -0.27 27.62 -14.57
CA THR A 40 -1.50 26.89 -14.33
C THR A 40 -1.99 27.37 -12.98
N ALA A 41 -3.23 27.84 -12.88
CA ALA A 41 -3.79 28.40 -11.63
C ALA A 41 -3.52 27.49 -10.42
N VAL A 42 -3.60 26.17 -10.64
CA VAL A 42 -3.21 25.11 -9.69
C VAL A 42 -1.77 25.25 -9.18
N ALA A 43 -0.80 25.53 -10.05
CA ALA A 43 0.61 25.74 -9.68
C ALA A 43 0.84 27.03 -8.88
N ALA A 44 0.03 28.06 -9.09
CA ALA A 44 0.09 29.28 -8.30
C ALA A 44 -0.39 29.04 -6.85
N VAL A 45 -1.42 28.20 -6.68
CA VAL A 45 -1.97 27.83 -5.37
C VAL A 45 -1.06 26.83 -4.63
N LEU A 46 -0.59 25.80 -5.33
CA LEU A 46 0.25 24.75 -4.73
C LEU A 46 1.67 25.22 -4.44
N GLY A 47 2.18 26.18 -5.22
CA GLY A 47 3.58 26.59 -5.24
C GLY A 47 4.42 25.75 -6.21
N PRO A 48 5.60 26.27 -6.62
CA PRO A 48 6.46 25.61 -7.62
C PRO A 48 7.01 24.27 -7.14
N ASP A 49 7.33 24.15 -5.84
CA ASP A 49 7.93 22.95 -5.26
C ASP A 49 6.94 21.80 -5.22
N LEU A 50 5.79 22.01 -4.57
CA LEU A 50 4.74 20.99 -4.43
C LEU A 50 4.14 20.56 -5.78
N ASN A 51 3.93 21.51 -6.70
CA ASN A 51 3.49 21.17 -8.06
C ASN A 51 4.58 20.43 -8.86
N SER A 52 5.87 20.67 -8.59
CA SER A 52 6.92 19.85 -9.19
C SER A 52 6.97 18.46 -8.59
N GLU A 53 6.73 18.32 -7.29
CA GLU A 53 6.73 17.05 -6.57
C GLU A 53 5.59 16.15 -7.05
N ILE A 54 4.36 16.67 -7.13
CA ILE A 54 3.19 15.97 -7.68
C ILE A 54 3.43 15.52 -9.13
N ARG A 55 4.06 16.37 -9.95
CA ARG A 55 4.38 16.01 -11.34
C ARG A 55 5.50 14.98 -11.42
N LYS A 56 6.45 14.97 -10.49
CA LYS A 56 7.48 13.94 -10.43
C LYS A 56 6.85 12.60 -10.08
N SER A 57 6.00 12.56 -9.06
CA SER A 57 5.28 11.33 -8.66
C SER A 57 4.35 10.81 -9.76
N GLU A 58 3.70 11.69 -10.54
CA GLU A 58 2.84 11.27 -11.67
C GLU A 58 3.63 10.60 -12.81
N ASN A 59 4.89 11.00 -13.03
CA ASN A 59 5.71 10.49 -14.12
C ASN A 59 6.47 9.20 -13.78
N VAL A 60 6.44 8.74 -12.52
CA VAL A 60 7.00 7.44 -12.13
C VAL A 60 6.02 6.35 -12.57
N GLN A 61 6.17 5.91 -13.83
CA GLN A 61 5.59 4.71 -14.44
C GLN A 61 4.46 4.04 -13.63
N LYS A 62 3.26 4.64 -13.67
CA LYS A 62 1.96 3.99 -13.46
C LYS A 62 1.77 3.20 -12.14
N GLY A 63 2.57 3.46 -11.10
CA GLY A 63 2.46 2.71 -9.83
C GLY A 63 2.92 3.48 -8.60
N ASP A 64 4.00 4.28 -8.70
CA ASP A 64 4.61 4.92 -7.54
C ASP A 64 4.11 6.35 -7.36
N LEU A 65 2.86 6.46 -6.90
CA LEU A 65 2.27 7.74 -6.53
C LEU A 65 2.53 8.01 -5.05
N ASP A 66 3.18 9.13 -4.76
CA ASP A 66 3.32 9.62 -3.38
C ASP A 66 1.98 10.18 -2.89
N VAL A 67 1.27 9.36 -2.12
CA VAL A 67 -0.06 9.67 -1.59
C VAL A 67 -0.03 10.86 -0.62
N GLU A 68 1.05 11.05 0.15
CA GLU A 68 1.15 12.17 1.09
C GLU A 68 1.24 13.50 0.36
N VAL A 69 2.08 13.57 -0.67
CA VAL A 69 2.23 14.75 -1.52
C VAL A 69 0.91 15.09 -2.21
N LEU A 70 0.18 14.06 -2.68
CA LEU A 70 -1.14 14.23 -3.30
C LEU A 70 -2.20 14.73 -2.31
N LEU A 71 -2.26 14.17 -1.11
CA LEU A 71 -3.21 14.59 -0.07
C LEU A 71 -2.92 16.02 0.38
N ARG A 72 -1.65 16.37 0.58
CA ARG A 72 -1.22 17.74 0.88
C ARG A 72 -1.60 18.73 -0.24
N GLY A 73 -1.46 18.32 -1.49
CA GLY A 73 -1.91 19.11 -2.64
C GLY A 73 -3.42 19.31 -2.68
N ALA A 74 -4.18 18.24 -2.42
CA ALA A 74 -5.64 18.29 -2.38
C ALA A 74 -6.17 19.19 -1.25
N GLU A 75 -5.53 19.17 -0.07
CA GLU A 75 -5.88 20.05 1.04
C GLU A 75 -5.68 21.53 0.68
N LYS A 76 -4.51 21.89 0.15
CA LYS A 76 -4.23 23.26 -0.30
C LYS A 76 -5.19 23.73 -1.39
N LEU A 77 -5.55 22.85 -2.32
CA LEU A 77 -6.54 23.18 -3.35
C LEU A 77 -7.94 23.35 -2.76
N GLY A 78 -8.30 22.57 -1.73
CA GLY A 78 -9.59 22.66 -1.02
C GLY A 78 -9.79 23.92 -0.18
N GLU A 79 -8.73 24.72 0.03
CA GLU A 79 -8.82 26.06 0.63
C GLU A 79 -9.34 27.09 -0.37
N VAL A 80 -8.87 27.02 -1.62
CA VAL A 80 -9.20 27.97 -2.70
C VAL A 80 -10.42 27.54 -3.50
N TYR A 81 -10.64 26.23 -3.62
CA TYR A 81 -11.75 25.63 -4.36
C TYR A 81 -12.60 24.80 -3.41
N VAL A 82 -13.71 25.38 -2.95
CA VAL A 82 -14.69 24.65 -2.15
C VAL A 82 -15.48 23.73 -3.06
N MET A 83 -15.30 22.43 -2.87
CA MET A 83 -16.12 21.38 -3.49
C MET A 83 -16.85 20.63 -2.39
N GLU A 84 -18.16 20.44 -2.56
CA GLU A 84 -18.99 19.74 -1.59
C GLU A 84 -18.46 18.32 -1.32
N GLY A 85 -18.33 17.96 -0.04
CA GLY A 85 -17.82 16.66 0.38
C GLY A 85 -16.33 16.39 0.12
N ALA A 86 -15.59 17.28 -0.54
CA ALA A 86 -14.17 17.06 -0.82
C ALA A 86 -13.33 17.01 0.46
N ARG A 87 -13.61 17.88 1.42
CA ARG A 87 -12.90 17.92 2.72
C ARG A 87 -13.09 16.63 3.51
N GLU A 88 -14.31 16.10 3.53
CA GLU A 88 -14.62 14.83 4.20
C GLU A 88 -13.90 13.67 3.54
N ARG A 89 -13.91 13.60 2.20
CA ARG A 89 -13.18 12.57 1.44
C ARG A 89 -11.68 12.64 1.66
N ILE A 90 -11.10 13.83 1.70
CA ILE A 90 -9.68 14.04 1.99
C ILE A 90 -9.36 13.55 3.41
N ALA A 91 -10.19 13.90 4.40
CA ALA A 91 -10.02 13.42 5.77
C ALA A 91 -10.15 11.88 5.89
N GLN A 92 -11.09 11.27 5.17
CA GLN A 92 -11.24 9.82 5.08
C GLN A 92 -10.04 9.14 4.39
N LEU A 93 -9.44 9.78 3.37
CA LEU A 93 -8.23 9.27 2.74
C LEU A 93 -7.03 9.38 3.67
N ARG A 94 -6.87 10.50 4.40
CA ARG A 94 -5.84 10.68 5.45
C ARG A 94 -5.91 9.59 6.51
N SER A 95 -7.09 9.32 7.06
CA SER A 95 -7.25 8.29 8.10
C SER A 95 -6.97 6.88 7.58
N ARG A 96 -7.37 6.57 6.35
CA ARG A 96 -7.04 5.29 5.71
C ARG A 96 -5.55 5.16 5.43
N TYR A 97 -4.91 6.21 4.93
CA TYR A 97 -3.47 6.20 4.67
C TYR A 97 -2.67 5.98 5.96
N ALA A 98 -3.03 6.67 7.04
CA ALA A 98 -2.40 6.46 8.34
C ALA A 98 -2.53 5.01 8.85
N ARG A 99 -3.70 4.38 8.68
CA ARG A 99 -3.89 2.96 9.03
C ARG A 99 -3.01 2.04 8.18
N ILE A 100 -2.97 2.26 6.86
CA ILE A 100 -2.15 1.46 5.94
C ILE A 100 -0.66 1.61 6.28
N GLN A 101 -0.19 2.81 6.60
CA GLN A 101 1.20 3.05 7.01
C GLN A 101 1.57 2.27 8.28
N THR A 102 0.70 2.27 9.30
CA THR A 102 0.92 1.48 10.51
C THR A 102 0.95 -0.01 10.21
N SER A 103 0.02 -0.52 9.40
CA SER A 103 -0.02 -1.93 9.00
C SER A 103 1.21 -2.31 8.17
N LEU A 104 1.64 -1.45 7.24
CA LEU A 104 2.84 -1.65 6.42
C LEU A 104 4.07 -1.81 7.32
N HIS A 105 4.26 -0.91 8.28
CA HIS A 105 5.38 -0.98 9.21
C HIS A 105 5.40 -2.28 10.01
N HIS A 106 4.23 -2.75 10.48
CA HIS A 106 4.12 -4.03 11.17
C HIS A 106 4.53 -5.21 10.27
N TYR A 107 4.05 -5.24 9.02
CA TYR A 107 4.41 -6.31 8.09
C TYR A 107 5.87 -6.24 7.63
N GLU A 108 6.44 -5.05 7.48
CA GLU A 108 7.87 -4.88 7.21
C GLU A 108 8.72 -5.51 8.32
N GLN A 109 8.36 -5.29 9.59
CA GLN A 109 9.02 -5.94 10.72
C GLN A 109 8.86 -7.46 10.70
N LYS A 110 7.67 -7.97 10.37
CA LYS A 110 7.41 -9.42 10.25
C LYS A 110 8.24 -10.04 9.13
N VAL A 111 8.31 -9.39 7.96
CA VAL A 111 9.16 -9.81 6.85
C VAL A 111 10.63 -9.85 7.27
N LEU A 112 11.13 -8.82 7.97
CA LEU A 112 12.52 -8.80 8.45
C LEU A 112 12.83 -9.93 9.43
N LYS A 113 11.89 -10.29 10.32
CA LYS A 113 12.05 -11.45 11.20
C LYS A 113 12.11 -12.75 10.39
N GLN A 114 11.16 -12.95 9.49
CA GLN A 114 11.09 -14.14 8.64
C GLN A 114 12.30 -14.28 7.72
N THR A 115 12.82 -13.19 7.15
CA THR A 115 14.02 -13.25 6.30
C THR A 115 15.25 -13.66 7.11
N ARG A 116 15.41 -13.16 8.35
CA ARG A 116 16.49 -13.60 9.25
C ARG A 116 16.38 -15.08 9.62
N GLU A 117 15.17 -15.55 9.88
CA GLU A 117 14.91 -16.95 10.18
C GLU A 117 15.25 -17.85 8.98
N LEU A 118 14.81 -17.48 7.78
CA LEU A 118 15.17 -18.17 6.54
C LEU A 118 16.67 -18.15 6.26
N GLU A 119 17.36 -17.04 6.52
CA GLU A 119 18.82 -16.95 6.41
C GLU A 119 19.54 -17.86 7.42
N ARG A 120 18.96 -18.09 8.60
CA ARG A 120 19.47 -19.05 9.59
C ARG A 120 19.28 -20.49 9.11
N MET A 121 18.09 -20.83 8.62
CA MET A 121 17.80 -22.17 8.08
C MET A 121 18.65 -22.48 6.85
N ASN A 122 18.82 -21.52 5.94
CA ASN A 122 19.65 -21.67 4.75
C ASN A 122 21.12 -21.89 5.13
N ARG A 123 21.64 -21.14 6.12
CA ARG A 123 22.99 -21.37 6.66
C ARG A 123 23.15 -22.73 7.33
N GLN A 124 22.13 -23.25 8.00
CA GLN A 124 22.15 -24.58 8.62
C GLN A 124 22.05 -25.72 7.59
N GLY A 125 21.39 -25.49 6.46
CA GLY A 125 21.29 -26.44 5.35
C GLY A 125 22.54 -26.53 4.46
N ASP A 126 23.39 -25.50 4.45
CA ASP A 126 24.68 -25.45 3.73
C ASP A 126 25.86 -25.93 4.59
N TRP A 127 25.60 -26.34 5.84
CA TRP A 127 26.61 -26.67 6.84
C TRP A 127 26.79 -28.18 7.02
N ASP A 128 27.25 -28.84 5.96
CA ASP A 128 27.92 -30.13 6.05
C ASP A 128 29.44 -29.88 6.18
N GLY A 129 29.90 -29.49 7.37
CA GLY A 129 31.34 -29.47 7.67
C GLY A 129 31.87 -28.35 8.58
N ASP A 130 31.95 -28.68 9.87
CA ASP A 130 32.98 -28.26 10.84
C ASP A 130 32.97 -26.87 11.52
N SER A 131 32.59 -26.89 12.81
CA SER A 131 32.88 -25.94 13.91
C SER A 131 31.77 -26.03 14.98
N PRO A 132 32.11 -26.42 16.21
CA PRO A 132 31.23 -26.45 17.36
C PRO A 132 31.12 -25.07 18.01
N ASP A 133 30.07 -24.90 18.83
CA ASP A 133 29.80 -23.77 19.73
C ASP A 133 29.35 -22.45 19.09
N GLU A 134 28.03 -22.25 19.04
CA GLU A 134 27.45 -21.02 19.58
C GLU A 134 26.08 -21.33 20.21
N GLU A 135 26.05 -21.08 21.52
CA GLU A 135 24.99 -21.26 22.49
C GLU A 135 23.56 -21.23 21.92
N VAL A 136 22.91 -22.37 22.11
CA VAL A 136 21.46 -22.54 22.10
C VAL A 136 20.87 -21.64 23.19
N ALA A 137 20.58 -20.38 22.84
CA ALA A 137 19.51 -19.64 23.50
C ALA A 137 18.19 -20.07 22.83
N GLU A 138 17.65 -21.17 23.34
CA GLU A 138 16.23 -21.50 23.23
C GLU A 138 15.41 -20.36 23.87
N GLU A 139 15.12 -19.33 23.08
CA GLU A 139 13.87 -18.59 23.27
C GLU A 139 12.81 -19.37 22.49
N GLU A 140 12.24 -20.36 23.17
CA GLU A 140 10.90 -20.87 22.89
C GLU A 140 9.93 -19.67 22.98
N ASP A 141 9.73 -18.95 21.89
CA ASP A 141 8.49 -18.21 21.66
C ASP A 141 7.57 -19.12 20.84
N GLU A 142 7.10 -20.17 21.51
CA GLU A 142 6.03 -21.02 21.02
C GLU A 142 4.76 -20.18 20.82
N GLY A 143 4.39 -19.93 19.56
CA GLY A 143 2.99 -19.91 19.17
C GLY A 143 2.14 -18.69 19.52
N ALA A 144 2.70 -17.52 19.80
CA ALA A 144 1.91 -16.29 19.93
C ALA A 144 1.85 -15.52 18.61
N ASP A 145 0.63 -15.36 18.07
CA ASP A 145 0.26 -14.45 16.95
C ASP A 145 -0.07 -15.12 15.60
N ASP A 146 -0.77 -16.26 15.64
CA ASP A 146 -1.92 -16.42 14.73
C ASP A 146 -3.12 -15.78 15.41
N THR A 147 -3.54 -14.64 14.88
CA THR A 147 -4.59 -13.74 15.36
C THR A 147 -4.22 -12.88 16.57
N VAL A 148 -4.51 -11.60 16.41
CA VAL A 148 -4.81 -10.69 17.52
C VAL A 148 -6.05 -11.23 18.22
N MET A 149 -5.90 -12.27 19.03
CA MET A 149 -6.87 -12.64 20.06
C MET A 149 -6.74 -11.57 21.14
N THR A 150 -7.52 -10.50 21.01
CA THR A 150 -7.79 -9.62 22.15
C THR A 150 -8.21 -10.50 23.34
N ASP A 151 -7.64 -10.29 24.53
CA ASP A 151 -7.97 -11.05 25.77
C ASP A 151 -9.47 -11.24 26.03
N GLU A 152 -10.30 -10.34 25.49
CA GLU A 152 -11.76 -10.40 25.51
C GLU A 152 -12.35 -11.57 24.71
N LEU A 153 -11.76 -11.92 23.57
CA LEU A 153 -12.17 -13.04 22.73
C LEU A 153 -11.87 -14.38 23.43
N LEU A 154 -10.71 -14.47 24.09
CA LEU A 154 -10.28 -15.66 24.82
C LEU A 154 -11.25 -16.00 25.97
N ARG A 155 -11.73 -14.98 26.70
CA ARG A 155 -12.73 -15.17 27.75
C ARG A 155 -14.08 -15.66 27.23
N GLN A 156 -14.52 -15.14 26.08
CA GLN A 156 -15.77 -15.58 25.48
C GLN A 156 -15.69 -17.05 25.02
N GLU A 157 -14.55 -17.46 24.46
CA GLU A 157 -14.31 -18.86 24.10
C GLU A 157 -14.26 -19.77 25.34
N GLU A 158 -13.61 -19.35 26.43
CA GLU A 158 -13.59 -20.10 27.70
C GLU A 158 -15.01 -20.31 28.27
N GLU A 159 -15.87 -19.29 28.22
CA GLU A 159 -17.27 -19.41 28.65
C GLU A 159 -18.07 -20.37 27.77
N GLU A 160 -17.89 -20.32 26.45
CA GLU A 160 -18.52 -21.24 25.50
C GLU A 160 -18.09 -22.69 25.75
N ILE A 161 -16.79 -22.92 26.01
CA ILE A 161 -16.25 -24.24 26.31
C ILE A 161 -16.87 -24.80 27.60
N MET A 162 -16.98 -24.00 28.67
CA MET A 162 -17.59 -24.45 29.92
C MET A 162 -19.06 -24.88 29.75
N GLU A 163 -19.83 -24.15 28.93
CA GLU A 163 -21.20 -24.55 28.61
C GLU A 163 -21.26 -25.87 27.85
N LEU A 164 -20.36 -26.05 26.89
CA LEU A 164 -20.26 -27.26 26.09
C LEU A 164 -19.85 -28.47 26.94
N GLU A 165 -18.91 -28.30 27.88
CA GLU A 165 -18.50 -29.36 28.81
C GLU A 165 -19.64 -29.79 29.74
N ARG A 166 -20.44 -28.84 30.23
CA ARG A 166 -21.62 -29.16 31.04
C ARG A 166 -22.64 -29.98 30.25
N LYS A 167 -22.94 -29.57 29.01
CA LYS A 167 -23.85 -30.28 28.10
C LYS A 167 -23.31 -31.67 27.75
N LYS A 168 -22.01 -31.79 27.49
CA LYS A 168 -21.33 -33.07 27.25
C LYS A 168 -21.50 -34.00 28.45
N LYS A 169 -21.23 -33.54 29.66
CA LYS A 169 -21.34 -34.36 30.88
C LYS A 169 -22.77 -34.86 31.14
N GLU A 170 -23.78 -34.02 30.92
CA GLU A 170 -25.19 -34.41 31.04
C GLU A 170 -25.57 -35.48 30.02
N LEU A 171 -25.10 -35.34 28.77
CA LEU A 171 -25.30 -36.34 27.72
C LEU A 171 -24.56 -37.64 28.03
N GLU A 172 -23.33 -37.58 28.52
CA GLU A 172 -22.55 -38.75 28.95
C GLU A 172 -23.23 -39.49 30.11
N GLU A 173 -23.77 -38.78 31.10
CA GLU A 173 -24.52 -39.39 32.20
C GLU A 173 -25.80 -40.09 31.70
N ARG A 174 -26.52 -39.45 30.78
CA ARG A 174 -27.72 -40.04 30.16
C ARG A 174 -27.39 -41.26 29.31
N VAL A 175 -26.32 -41.20 28.52
CA VAL A 175 -25.85 -42.34 27.72
C VAL A 175 -25.37 -43.46 28.63
N SER A 176 -24.58 -43.16 29.67
CA SER A 176 -24.14 -44.15 30.65
C SER A 176 -25.32 -44.79 31.39
N GLY A 177 -26.39 -44.03 31.68
CA GLY A 177 -27.64 -44.57 32.20
C GLY A 177 -28.30 -45.56 31.23
N MET A 178 -28.45 -45.17 29.96
CA MET A 178 -28.99 -46.05 28.93
C MET A 178 -28.12 -47.30 28.68
N GLU A 179 -26.79 -47.17 28.73
CA GLU A 179 -25.85 -48.30 28.63
C GLU A 179 -26.00 -49.27 29.79
N ARG A 180 -26.22 -48.79 31.02
CA ARG A 180 -26.49 -49.64 32.18
C ARG A 180 -27.83 -50.35 32.05
N ASP A 181 -28.87 -49.65 31.58
CA ASP A 181 -30.21 -50.22 31.38
C ASP A 181 -30.21 -51.27 30.27
N LEU A 182 -29.47 -51.05 29.18
CA LEU A 182 -29.32 -51.99 28.06
C LEU A 182 -28.39 -53.16 28.41
N GLY A 183 -27.30 -52.91 29.15
CA GLY A 183 -26.38 -53.93 29.63
C GLY A 183 -27.00 -54.89 30.65
N GLY A 184 -28.03 -54.45 31.37
CA GLY A 184 -28.85 -55.30 32.25
C GLY A 184 -29.91 -56.15 31.53
N LEU A 185 -30.30 -55.79 30.30
CA LEU A 185 -31.28 -56.51 29.49
C LEU A 185 -30.68 -57.60 28.58
N LEU A 186 -29.36 -57.56 28.35
CA LEU A 186 -28.62 -58.50 27.49
C LEU A 186 -27.97 -59.67 28.25
N ARG A 187 -28.47 -60.01 29.44
CA ARG A 187 -27.95 -61.11 30.27
C ARG A 187 -29.02 -62.14 30.64
#